data_AF-A0A1A8JGA6-F1
#
_entry.id   AF-A0A1A8JGA6-F1
#
_cell.length_a   1.000
_cell.length_b   1.000
_cell.length_c   1.000
_cell.angle_alpha   90.00
_cell.angle_beta   90.00
_cell.angle_gamma   90.00
#
_symmetry.space_group_name_H-M   'P 1'
#
loop_
_entity.id
_entity.type
_entity.pdbx_description
1 polymer ?
#
loop_
_entity_poly.entity_id
_entity_poly.type
_entity_poly.pdbx_seq_one_letter_code
_entity_poly.pdbx_strand_id
1 'polypeptide(L)'
;MDEPEKKRTRVVELTEKMVVEGGCGGSCEWEGRWNHIKKFLERSGPFTHPDFEPGTESLQFLLQTCRVLVIGAGGLGCELLKDLALSGFGKIDVVDMDTIDVSNLNRQFLFRPKDVGRPKADVAADFINSRVPGCHVIPHFKKIQDLDERFYRQFHIIVCGLDSIVARRWMNGMLLSLLVYEDGEVDQTSVIPLIDGGTEGFKGNARVILPGVTACIDCTLELYPPQINFPMCTIASMPRLPEHCIEYVRVLQWPKEMPFGDGVALDGDDPEHIQWVFQRSLKRAAEFNITGVTYRLTQ
;
A
#
# COMPACT_ATOMS: atom_id res chain seq x y z
N MET A 1 24.76 50.35 -27.29
CA MET A 1 25.23 48.95 -27.28
C MET A 1 24.35 48.26 -26.28
N ASP A 2 23.24 47.72 -26.77
CA ASP A 2 22.17 47.16 -25.96
C ASP A 2 22.45 45.68 -25.68
N GLU A 3 22.45 45.31 -24.41
CA GLU A 3 22.48 43.92 -23.96
C GLU A 3 21.14 43.23 -24.28
N PRO A 4 21.14 41.95 -24.70
CA PRO A 4 19.91 41.25 -25.03
C PRO A 4 19.21 40.76 -23.75
N GLU A 5 17.95 41.18 -23.57
CA GLU A 5 17.03 40.63 -22.57
C GLU A 5 16.89 39.11 -22.72
N LYS A 6 17.26 38.36 -21.67
CA LYS A 6 16.92 36.94 -21.52
C LYS A 6 15.40 36.80 -21.36
N LYS A 7 14.69 36.54 -22.46
CA LYS A 7 13.30 36.08 -22.45
C LYS A 7 13.20 34.78 -21.65
N ARG A 8 12.74 34.86 -20.40
CA ARG A 8 12.21 33.72 -19.66
C ARG A 8 10.97 33.25 -20.39
N THR A 9 11.09 32.13 -21.11
CA THR A 9 9.95 31.44 -21.70
C THR A 9 8.97 31.11 -20.58
N ARG A 10 7.80 31.77 -20.57
CA ARG A 10 6.68 31.38 -19.72
C ARG A 10 6.38 29.92 -20.06
N VAL A 11 6.28 29.08 -19.03
CA VAL A 11 5.71 27.74 -19.16
C VAL A 11 4.28 27.96 -19.63
N VAL A 12 4.07 27.87 -20.94
CA VAL A 12 2.75 27.76 -21.52
C VAL A 12 2.17 26.50 -20.91
N GLU A 13 1.02 26.61 -20.25
CA GLU A 13 0.28 25.48 -19.75
C GLU A 13 0.17 24.43 -20.86
N LEU A 14 0.85 23.31 -20.68
CA LEU A 14 0.64 22.10 -21.47
C LEU A 14 -0.73 21.55 -21.06
N THR A 15 -1.80 22.20 -21.52
CA THR A 15 -3.18 21.70 -21.50
C THR A 15 -3.44 20.67 -22.61
N GLU A 16 -2.41 20.29 -23.36
CA GLU A 16 -2.46 19.10 -24.20
C GLU A 16 -2.36 17.87 -23.30
N LYS A 17 -3.51 17.22 -23.09
CA LYS A 17 -3.58 15.81 -22.72
C LYS A 17 -2.53 15.07 -23.55
N MET A 18 -1.48 14.55 -22.91
CA MET A 18 -0.65 13.47 -23.45
C MET A 18 -1.54 12.22 -23.55
N VAL A 19 -2.46 12.24 -24.50
CA VAL A 19 -3.17 11.09 -25.02
C VAL A 19 -2.20 10.52 -26.02
N VAL A 20 -1.68 9.32 -25.71
CA VAL A 20 -1.16 8.45 -26.76
C VAL A 20 -2.27 8.40 -27.81
N GLU A 21 -1.99 8.78 -29.06
CA GLU A 21 -2.93 8.70 -30.17
C GLU A 21 -3.35 7.24 -30.38
N GLY A 22 -4.27 6.77 -29.54
CA GLY A 22 -5.04 5.54 -29.68
C GLY A 22 -6.47 5.99 -29.91
N GLY A 23 -6.97 5.71 -31.11
CA GLY A 23 -8.13 6.35 -31.70
C GLY A 23 -9.37 6.46 -30.80
N CYS A 24 -10.01 7.63 -30.87
CA CYS A 24 -11.42 7.76 -30.53
C CYS A 24 -12.26 6.90 -31.49
N GLY A 25 -12.73 5.74 -31.02
CA GLY A 25 -13.79 4.98 -31.68
C GLY A 25 -13.77 3.48 -31.40
N GLY A 26 -14.78 2.97 -30.68
CA GLY A 26 -15.28 1.60 -30.82
C GLY A 26 -14.68 0.49 -29.97
N SER A 27 -13.38 0.49 -29.67
CA SER A 27 -12.77 -0.51 -28.78
C SER A 27 -11.67 0.10 -27.92
N CYS A 28 -11.68 -0.18 -26.61
CA CYS A 28 -10.58 0.17 -25.70
C CYS A 28 -9.25 -0.54 -26.05
N GLU A 29 -9.26 -1.36 -27.09
CA GLU A 29 -8.16 -2.16 -27.62
C GLU A 29 -7.66 -1.55 -28.94
N TRP A 30 -6.37 -1.25 -29.01
CA TRP A 30 -5.69 -0.80 -30.23
C TRP A 30 -4.66 -1.84 -30.67
N GLU A 31 -4.28 -1.78 -31.96
CA GLU A 31 -3.34 -2.72 -32.54
C GLU A 31 -2.00 -2.73 -31.79
N GLY A 32 -1.53 -3.93 -31.46
CA GLY A 32 -0.24 -4.13 -30.81
C GLY A 32 -0.18 -3.80 -29.32
N ARG A 33 -1.28 -3.35 -28.69
CA ARG A 33 -1.35 -2.99 -27.27
C ARG A 33 -0.72 -4.04 -26.34
N TRP A 34 -1.10 -5.31 -26.52
CA TRP A 34 -0.67 -6.43 -25.67
C TRP A 34 0.50 -7.23 -26.24
N ASN A 35 1.24 -6.70 -27.22
CA ASN A 35 2.33 -7.43 -27.88
C ASN A 35 3.42 -7.93 -26.93
N HIS A 36 3.68 -7.21 -25.84
CA HIS A 36 4.66 -7.64 -24.84
C HIS A 36 4.16 -8.85 -24.04
N ILE A 37 2.88 -8.87 -23.68
CA ILE A 37 2.26 -9.94 -22.88
C ILE A 37 2.02 -11.19 -23.74
N LYS A 38 1.53 -11.01 -24.98
CA LYS A 38 1.29 -12.12 -25.93
C LYS A 38 2.51 -13.01 -26.16
N LYS A 39 3.72 -12.44 -26.16
CA LYS A 39 4.96 -13.21 -26.31
C LYS A 39 5.14 -14.29 -25.23
N PHE A 40 4.60 -14.09 -24.03
CA PHE A 40 4.69 -15.04 -22.92
C PHE A 40 3.51 -16.00 -22.85
N LEU A 41 2.36 -15.64 -23.44
CA LEU A 41 1.14 -16.44 -23.38
C LEU A 41 0.93 -17.32 -24.62
N GLU A 42 1.35 -16.84 -25.80
CA GLU A 42 1.11 -17.51 -27.09
C GLU A 42 2.29 -18.37 -27.55
N ARG A 43 3.42 -18.35 -26.83
CA ARG A 43 4.64 -19.05 -27.20
C ARG A 43 5.09 -19.95 -26.06
N SER A 44 5.53 -21.16 -26.39
CA SER A 44 6.21 -22.04 -25.45
C SER A 44 7.68 -21.62 -25.28
N GLY A 45 8.31 -22.16 -24.25
CA GLY A 45 9.73 -21.96 -23.97
C GLY A 45 10.27 -23.05 -23.04
N PRO A 46 11.60 -23.19 -22.93
CA PRO A 46 12.21 -24.27 -22.14
C PRO A 46 12.05 -24.11 -20.62
N PHE A 47 11.58 -22.94 -20.15
CA PHE A 47 11.43 -22.62 -18.72
C PHE A 47 9.96 -22.36 -18.35
N THR A 48 9.01 -22.83 -19.15
CA THR A 48 7.58 -22.69 -18.84
C THR A 48 7.18 -23.61 -17.68
N HIS A 49 6.12 -23.24 -16.96
CA HIS A 49 5.51 -24.12 -15.97
C HIS A 49 5.06 -25.44 -16.63
N PRO A 50 5.13 -26.61 -15.96
CA PRO A 50 4.71 -27.88 -16.53
C PRO A 50 3.28 -27.88 -17.08
N ASP A 51 2.38 -27.16 -16.41
CA ASP A 51 0.96 -27.04 -16.82
C ASP A 51 0.69 -25.90 -17.80
N PHE A 52 1.73 -25.24 -18.32
CA PHE A 52 1.56 -24.14 -19.27
C PHE A 52 1.26 -24.66 -20.68
N GLU A 53 0.11 -24.26 -21.20
CA GLU A 53 -0.27 -24.48 -22.60
C GLU A 53 -0.27 -23.13 -23.35
N PRO A 54 0.51 -22.97 -24.43
CA PRO A 54 0.53 -21.74 -25.20
C PRO A 54 -0.79 -21.54 -25.93
N GLY A 55 -1.40 -20.35 -25.79
CA GLY A 55 -2.70 -20.08 -26.37
C GLY A 55 -3.06 -18.60 -26.41
N THR A 56 -3.92 -18.23 -27.36
CA THR A 56 -4.44 -16.86 -27.49
C THR A 56 -5.54 -16.55 -26.47
N GLU A 57 -6.20 -17.59 -25.95
CA GLU A 57 -7.29 -17.47 -24.97
C GLU A 57 -6.81 -17.01 -23.59
N SER A 58 -5.55 -17.28 -23.23
CA SER A 58 -4.98 -16.93 -21.92
C SER A 58 -5.02 -15.42 -21.66
N LEU A 59 -4.75 -14.59 -22.68
CA LEU A 59 -4.85 -13.14 -22.55
C LEU A 59 -6.30 -12.70 -22.26
N GLN A 60 -7.26 -13.33 -22.94
CA GLN A 60 -8.67 -13.03 -22.74
C GLN A 60 -9.12 -13.39 -21.32
N PHE A 61 -8.65 -14.52 -20.80
CA PHE A 61 -8.89 -14.93 -19.43
C PHE A 61 -8.35 -13.91 -18.42
N LEU A 62 -7.11 -13.41 -18.60
CA LEU A 62 -6.54 -12.37 -17.73
C LEU A 62 -7.36 -11.07 -17.75
N LEU A 63 -7.79 -10.65 -18.94
CA LEU A 63 -8.55 -9.41 -19.11
C LEU A 63 -9.97 -9.50 -18.56
N GLN A 64 -10.64 -10.65 -18.72
CA GLN A 64 -12.09 -10.73 -18.52
C GLN A 64 -12.54 -11.60 -17.35
N THR A 65 -11.69 -12.50 -16.86
CA THR A 65 -12.11 -13.51 -15.88
C THR A 65 -11.24 -13.48 -14.63
N CYS A 66 -9.92 -13.37 -14.77
CA CYS A 66 -9.01 -13.35 -13.63
C CYS A 66 -9.25 -12.13 -12.75
N ARG A 67 -9.73 -12.39 -11.53
CA ARG A 67 -10.02 -11.39 -10.49
C ARG A 67 -8.87 -11.32 -9.51
N VAL A 68 -8.27 -10.15 -9.38
CA VAL A 68 -7.17 -9.88 -8.45
C VAL A 68 -7.61 -8.86 -7.41
N LEU A 69 -7.34 -9.15 -6.13
CA LEU A 69 -7.51 -8.17 -5.06
C LEU A 69 -6.16 -7.57 -4.69
N VAL A 70 -6.08 -6.23 -4.70
CA VAL A 70 -4.95 -5.48 -4.14
C VAL A 70 -5.35 -4.94 -2.77
N ILE A 71 -4.55 -5.23 -1.76
CA ILE A 71 -4.78 -4.77 -0.38
C ILE A 71 -3.74 -3.71 -0.03
N GLY A 72 -4.23 -2.51 0.26
CA GLY A 72 -3.45 -1.30 0.40
C GLY A 72 -3.29 -0.58 -0.95
N ALA A 73 -3.58 0.71 -0.96
CA ALA A 73 -3.41 1.65 -2.07
C ALA A 73 -2.24 2.63 -1.84
N GLY A 74 -1.52 2.51 -0.71
CA GLY A 74 -0.33 3.30 -0.42
C GLY A 74 0.95 2.69 -1.00
N GLY A 75 1.78 3.50 -1.64
CA GLY A 75 3.14 3.15 -2.08
C GLY A 75 3.18 1.92 -3.00
N LEU A 76 3.41 0.74 -2.41
CA LEU A 76 3.29 -0.56 -3.08
C LEU A 76 1.94 -0.71 -3.79
N GLY A 77 0.84 -0.33 -3.14
CA GLY A 77 -0.50 -0.43 -3.74
C GLY A 77 -0.63 0.35 -5.06
N CYS A 78 -0.08 1.57 -5.12
CA CYS A 78 -0.05 2.38 -6.34
C CYS A 78 0.74 1.70 -7.46
N GLU A 79 1.92 1.16 -7.14
CA GLU A 79 2.77 0.45 -8.10
C GLU A 79 2.10 -0.84 -8.60
N LEU A 80 1.51 -1.62 -7.69
CA LEU A 80 0.85 -2.89 -8.02
C LEU A 80 -0.35 -2.67 -8.96
N LEU A 81 -1.16 -1.65 -8.71
CA LEU A 81 -2.29 -1.32 -9.59
C LEU A 81 -1.82 -0.97 -11.01
N LYS A 82 -0.75 -0.18 -11.14
CA LYS A 82 -0.13 0.10 -12.44
C LYS A 82 0.37 -1.18 -13.10
N ASP A 83 1.13 -1.98 -12.37
CA ASP A 83 1.78 -3.17 -12.91
C ASP A 83 0.77 -4.20 -13.37
N LEU A 84 -0.25 -4.49 -12.57
CA LEU A 84 -1.32 -5.41 -12.92
C LEU A 84 -2.13 -4.92 -14.13
N ALA A 85 -2.54 -3.64 -14.13
CA ALA A 85 -3.32 -3.08 -15.22
C ALA A 85 -2.56 -3.11 -16.56
N LEU A 86 -1.25 -2.85 -16.54
CA LEU A 86 -0.38 -2.92 -17.73
C LEU A 86 0.06 -4.34 -18.09
N SER A 87 -0.19 -5.33 -17.23
CA SER A 87 0.09 -6.75 -17.46
C SER A 87 -1.11 -7.53 -18.00
N GLY A 88 -2.23 -6.86 -18.25
CA GLY A 88 -3.43 -7.47 -18.84
C GLY A 88 -4.47 -7.95 -17.83
N PHE A 89 -4.36 -7.58 -16.56
CA PHE A 89 -5.42 -7.82 -15.59
C PHE A 89 -6.51 -6.76 -15.74
N GLY A 90 -7.69 -7.17 -16.22
CA GLY A 90 -8.81 -6.26 -16.44
C GLY A 90 -9.77 -6.15 -15.25
N LYS A 91 -9.81 -7.14 -14.36
CA LYS A 91 -10.68 -7.16 -13.18
C LYS A 91 -9.88 -7.09 -11.90
N ILE A 92 -9.80 -5.90 -11.32
CA ILE A 92 -9.04 -5.64 -10.11
C ILE A 92 -9.97 -5.01 -9.07
N ASP A 93 -9.87 -5.47 -7.83
CA ASP A 93 -10.48 -4.79 -6.69
C ASP A 93 -9.35 -4.21 -5.83
N VAL A 94 -9.56 -3.05 -5.21
CA VAL A 94 -8.59 -2.44 -4.28
C VAL A 94 -9.27 -2.10 -2.95
N VAL A 95 -8.67 -2.53 -1.84
CA VAL A 95 -9.13 -2.23 -0.49
C VAL A 95 -8.10 -1.37 0.23
N ASP A 96 -8.51 -0.21 0.74
CA ASP A 96 -7.69 0.65 1.58
C ASP A 96 -8.61 1.44 2.52
N MET A 97 -8.22 1.61 3.79
CA MET A 97 -9.02 2.29 4.81
C MET A 97 -8.59 3.74 5.06
N ASP A 98 -7.53 4.19 4.42
CA ASP A 98 -6.93 5.49 4.67
C ASP A 98 -7.43 6.55 3.69
N THR A 99 -7.31 7.80 4.13
CA THR A 99 -7.40 8.98 3.29
C THR A 99 -6.01 9.44 2.85
N ILE A 100 -5.95 10.19 1.75
CA ILE A 100 -4.70 10.73 1.20
C ILE A 100 -4.18 11.85 2.10
N ASP A 101 -2.92 11.73 2.52
CA ASP A 101 -2.19 12.78 3.22
C ASP A 101 -1.11 13.44 2.34
N VAL A 102 -0.69 14.67 2.67
CA VAL A 102 0.35 15.39 1.92
C VAL A 102 1.68 14.62 1.91
N SER A 103 2.03 13.95 3.01
CA SER A 103 3.24 13.12 3.13
C SER A 103 3.28 11.94 2.16
N ASN A 104 2.13 11.58 1.58
CA ASN A 104 2.01 10.46 0.64
C ASN A 104 2.51 10.84 -0.76
N LEU A 105 2.42 12.12 -1.12
CA LEU A 105 2.62 12.60 -2.50
C LEU A 105 4.06 12.45 -3.02
N ASN A 106 5.04 12.19 -2.14
CA ASN A 106 6.43 11.97 -2.55
C ASN A 106 6.66 10.60 -3.22
N ARG A 107 5.74 9.64 -3.05
CA ARG A 107 5.90 8.25 -3.51
C ARG A 107 4.62 7.61 -4.06
N GLN A 108 3.45 8.15 -3.72
CA GLN A 108 2.16 7.58 -4.10
C GLN A 108 1.63 8.30 -5.35
N PHE A 109 2.23 7.99 -6.50
CA PHE A 109 2.08 8.76 -7.75
C PHE A 109 0.69 8.72 -8.39
N LEU A 110 -0.26 7.95 -7.86
CA LEU A 110 -1.67 8.00 -8.28
C LEU A 110 -2.40 9.22 -7.71
N PHE A 111 -1.86 9.83 -6.64
CA PHE A 111 -2.49 10.92 -5.92
C PHE A 111 -1.91 12.29 -6.30
N ARG A 112 -2.72 13.34 -6.24
CA ARG A 112 -2.31 14.73 -6.50
C ARG A 112 -2.65 15.62 -5.30
N PRO A 113 -2.06 16.84 -5.21
CA PRO A 113 -2.39 17.77 -4.13
C PRO A 113 -3.88 18.06 -3.96
N LYS A 114 -4.66 18.05 -5.05
CA LYS A 114 -6.11 18.24 -5.03
C LYS A 114 -6.89 17.07 -4.42
N ASP A 115 -6.26 15.92 -4.24
CA ASP A 115 -6.89 14.70 -3.76
C ASP A 115 -6.69 14.48 -2.24
N VAL A 116 -5.91 15.35 -1.58
CA VAL A 116 -5.67 15.29 -0.13
C VAL A 116 -7.00 15.31 0.64
N GLY A 117 -7.14 14.41 1.60
CA GLY A 117 -8.37 14.18 2.38
C GLY A 117 -9.38 13.22 1.74
N ARG A 118 -9.22 12.85 0.46
CA ARG A 118 -10.09 11.86 -0.19
C ARG A 118 -9.63 10.42 0.14
N PRO A 119 -10.54 9.42 0.08
CA PRO A 119 -10.15 8.01 0.22
C PRO A 119 -9.11 7.56 -0.80
N LYS A 120 -8.05 6.87 -0.35
CA LYS A 120 -6.99 6.38 -1.24
C LYS A 120 -7.52 5.38 -2.28
N ALA A 121 -8.36 4.43 -1.85
CA ALA A 121 -8.93 3.40 -2.72
C ALA A 121 -9.66 4.03 -3.92
N ASP A 122 -10.56 4.99 -3.65
CA ASP A 122 -11.37 5.66 -4.67
C ASP A 122 -10.52 6.40 -5.69
N VAL A 123 -9.58 7.23 -5.23
CA VAL A 123 -8.72 8.02 -6.12
C VAL A 123 -7.78 7.13 -6.91
N ALA A 124 -7.27 6.06 -6.31
CA ALA A 124 -6.41 5.09 -7.00
C ALA A 124 -7.17 4.39 -8.14
N ALA A 125 -8.39 3.93 -7.87
CA ALA A 125 -9.24 3.30 -8.88
C ALA A 125 -9.60 4.29 -10.00
N ASP A 126 -10.06 5.49 -9.65
CA ASP A 126 -10.38 6.56 -10.62
C ASP A 126 -9.21 6.85 -11.56
N PHE A 127 -8.01 6.98 -10.99
CA PHE A 127 -6.80 7.27 -11.77
C PHE A 127 -6.48 6.14 -12.76
N ILE A 128 -6.47 4.89 -12.28
CA ILE A 128 -6.11 3.73 -13.12
C ILE A 128 -7.16 3.50 -14.21
N ASN A 129 -8.45 3.54 -13.86
CA ASN A 129 -9.55 3.40 -14.82
C ASN A 129 -9.51 4.49 -15.91
N SER A 130 -9.11 5.72 -15.55
CA SER A 130 -8.93 6.79 -16.53
C SER A 130 -7.65 6.63 -17.36
N ARG A 131 -6.58 6.09 -16.79
CA ARG A 131 -5.25 6.04 -17.42
C ARG A 131 -5.05 4.81 -18.31
N VAL A 132 -5.65 3.68 -17.94
CA VAL A 132 -5.47 2.39 -18.61
C VAL A 132 -6.82 1.91 -19.15
N PRO A 133 -7.13 2.19 -20.43
CA PRO A 133 -8.42 1.81 -21.02
C PRO A 133 -8.72 0.31 -20.89
N GLY A 134 -9.95 -0.08 -20.59
CA GLY A 134 -10.32 -1.51 -20.48
C GLY A 134 -9.85 -2.20 -19.20
N CYS A 135 -9.12 -1.53 -18.31
CA CYS A 135 -8.99 -1.95 -16.92
C CYS A 135 -10.23 -1.51 -16.13
N HIS A 136 -10.68 -2.35 -15.20
CA HIS A 136 -11.79 -2.08 -14.31
C HIS A 136 -11.37 -2.35 -12.87
N VAL A 137 -10.94 -1.28 -12.21
CA VAL A 137 -10.59 -1.24 -10.79
C VAL A 137 -11.81 -0.85 -9.98
N ILE A 138 -12.22 -1.70 -9.03
CA ILE A 138 -13.32 -1.44 -8.10
C ILE A 138 -12.73 -1.04 -6.73
N PRO A 139 -12.99 0.18 -6.23
CA PRO A 139 -12.48 0.61 -4.94
C PRO A 139 -13.37 0.16 -3.78
N HIS A 140 -12.74 -0.13 -2.65
CA HIS A 140 -13.37 -0.43 -1.38
C HIS A 140 -12.71 0.41 -0.27
N PHE A 141 -13.32 1.54 0.09
CA PHE A 141 -12.90 2.33 1.24
C PHE A 141 -13.35 1.67 2.54
N LYS A 142 -12.63 0.62 2.94
CA LYS A 142 -12.97 -0.28 4.06
C LYS A 142 -11.70 -0.82 4.71
N LYS A 143 -11.82 -1.26 5.97
CA LYS A 143 -10.80 -2.10 6.57
C LYS A 143 -10.95 -3.52 6.04
N ILE A 144 -9.84 -4.25 5.91
CA ILE A 144 -9.89 -5.66 5.49
C ILE A 144 -10.75 -6.51 6.45
N GLN A 145 -10.77 -6.14 7.73
CA GLN A 145 -11.55 -6.81 8.77
C GLN A 145 -13.06 -6.64 8.63
N ASP A 146 -13.53 -5.65 7.85
CA ASP A 146 -14.95 -5.38 7.63
C ASP A 146 -15.54 -6.22 6.49
N LEU A 147 -14.69 -7.00 5.79
CA LEU A 147 -15.04 -7.83 4.66
C LEU A 147 -15.10 -9.29 5.09
N ASP A 148 -16.09 -10.04 4.57
CA ASP A 148 -16.34 -11.42 4.97
C ASP A 148 -15.65 -12.43 4.04
N GLU A 149 -15.70 -13.70 4.43
CA GLU A 149 -15.15 -14.80 3.63
C GLU A 149 -15.71 -14.84 2.20
N ARG A 150 -16.98 -14.47 2.01
CA ARG A 150 -17.63 -14.47 0.70
C ARG A 150 -16.98 -13.45 -0.22
N PHE A 151 -16.62 -12.29 0.31
CA PHE A 151 -15.84 -11.30 -0.42
C PHE A 151 -14.48 -11.87 -0.86
N TYR A 152 -13.74 -12.53 0.02
CA TYR A 152 -12.40 -13.02 -0.35
C TYR A 152 -12.43 -14.23 -1.31
N ARG A 153 -13.43 -15.11 -1.20
CA ARG A 153 -13.58 -16.30 -2.08
C ARG A 153 -13.74 -15.99 -3.56
N GLN A 154 -14.10 -14.76 -3.93
CA GLN A 154 -14.34 -14.42 -5.33
C GLN A 154 -13.05 -14.13 -6.12
N PHE A 155 -11.90 -14.04 -5.46
CA PHE A 155 -10.63 -13.67 -6.06
C PHE A 155 -9.80 -14.91 -6.42
N HIS A 156 -9.10 -14.83 -7.54
CA HIS A 156 -8.16 -15.87 -7.95
C HIS A 156 -6.79 -15.65 -7.29
N ILE A 157 -6.41 -14.40 -7.05
CA ILE A 157 -5.12 -14.01 -6.47
C ILE A 157 -5.33 -12.79 -5.57
N ILE A 158 -4.64 -12.75 -4.43
CA ILE A 158 -4.59 -11.58 -3.56
C ILE A 158 -3.14 -11.07 -3.47
N VAL A 159 -2.97 -9.77 -3.56
CA VAL A 159 -1.66 -9.10 -3.49
C VAL A 159 -1.69 -8.03 -2.40
N CYS A 160 -0.77 -8.11 -1.44
CA CYS A 160 -0.70 -7.24 -0.27
C CYS A 160 0.46 -6.25 -0.35
N GLY A 161 0.12 -4.97 -0.22
CA GLY A 161 1.03 -3.84 0.02
C GLY A 161 0.79 -3.21 1.39
N LEU A 162 0.51 -4.03 2.41
CA LEU A 162 0.18 -3.59 3.77
C LEU A 162 1.40 -3.01 4.50
N ASP A 163 1.19 -2.23 5.55
CA ASP A 163 2.24 -1.59 6.35
C ASP A 163 2.37 -2.19 7.76
N SER A 164 1.35 -2.89 8.26
CA SER A 164 1.38 -3.52 9.58
C SER A 164 1.51 -5.03 9.55
N ILE A 165 2.19 -5.59 10.55
CA ILE A 165 2.28 -7.04 10.77
C ILE A 165 0.89 -7.60 11.11
N VAL A 166 0.11 -6.87 11.92
CA VAL A 166 -1.23 -7.28 12.35
C VAL A 166 -2.16 -7.49 11.16
N ALA A 167 -2.19 -6.56 10.20
CA ALA A 167 -3.00 -6.71 9.00
C ALA A 167 -2.57 -7.91 8.14
N ARG A 168 -1.25 -8.12 7.98
CA ARG A 168 -0.72 -9.29 7.26
C ARG A 168 -1.12 -10.61 7.90
N ARG A 169 -1.01 -10.71 9.23
CA ARG A 169 -1.43 -11.90 10.00
C ARG A 169 -2.93 -12.14 9.91
N TRP A 170 -3.73 -11.08 9.97
CA TRP A 170 -5.18 -11.19 9.79
C TRP A 170 -5.53 -11.74 8.40
N MET A 171 -4.93 -11.18 7.33
CA MET A 171 -5.17 -11.66 5.96
C MET A 171 -4.71 -13.11 5.78
N ASN A 172 -3.57 -13.46 6.37
CA ASN A 172 -3.08 -14.84 6.40
C ASN A 172 -4.09 -15.80 7.05
N GLY A 173 -4.63 -15.43 8.22
CA GLY A 173 -5.63 -16.23 8.92
C GLY A 173 -6.93 -16.39 8.11
N MET A 174 -7.40 -15.31 7.49
CA MET A 174 -8.57 -15.34 6.62
C MET A 174 -8.38 -16.29 5.44
N LEU A 175 -7.26 -16.23 4.72
CA LEU A 175 -7.02 -17.15 3.60
C LEU A 175 -6.87 -18.61 4.02
N LEU A 176 -6.26 -18.86 5.18
CA LEU A 176 -6.21 -20.20 5.77
C LEU A 176 -7.61 -20.71 6.14
N SER A 177 -8.52 -19.84 6.60
CA SER A 177 -9.89 -20.25 6.93
C SER A 177 -10.75 -20.56 5.71
N LEU A 178 -10.33 -20.16 4.50
CA LEU A 178 -11.04 -20.50 3.27
C LEU A 178 -10.75 -21.90 2.75
N LEU A 179 -9.67 -22.52 3.22
CA LEU A 179 -9.21 -23.83 2.78
C LEU A 179 -10.23 -24.93 3.07
N VAL A 180 -10.39 -25.81 2.09
CA VAL A 180 -11.20 -27.03 2.20
C VAL A 180 -10.25 -28.22 2.23
N TYR A 181 -10.51 -29.16 3.13
CA TYR A 181 -9.72 -30.37 3.28
C TYR A 181 -10.59 -31.58 2.96
N GLU A 182 -10.12 -32.43 2.06
CA GLU A 182 -10.75 -33.71 1.70
C GLU A 182 -9.75 -34.84 1.99
N ASP A 183 -10.17 -35.81 2.80
CA ASP A 183 -9.33 -36.94 3.24
C ASP A 183 -7.96 -36.56 3.84
N GLY A 184 -7.88 -35.38 4.46
CA GLY A 184 -6.66 -34.87 5.10
C GLY A 184 -5.72 -34.10 4.16
N GLU A 185 -6.03 -34.04 2.88
CA GLU A 185 -5.32 -33.26 1.88
C GLU A 185 -6.06 -31.96 1.57
N VAL A 186 -5.33 -30.92 1.19
CA VAL A 186 -5.94 -29.63 0.83
C VAL A 186 -6.50 -29.68 -0.60
N ASP A 187 -7.77 -29.33 -0.75
CA ASP A 187 -8.36 -29.10 -2.07
C ASP A 187 -7.72 -27.87 -2.70
N GLN A 188 -6.94 -28.09 -3.75
CA GLN A 188 -6.19 -27.05 -4.47
C GLN A 188 -7.10 -25.96 -5.05
N THR A 189 -8.38 -26.25 -5.33
CA THR A 189 -9.32 -25.25 -5.85
C THR A 189 -9.76 -24.24 -4.79
N SER A 190 -9.61 -24.58 -3.51
CA SER A 190 -9.87 -23.68 -2.38
C SER A 190 -8.70 -22.76 -2.04
N VAL A 191 -7.52 -23.03 -2.61
CA VAL A 191 -6.29 -22.26 -2.36
C VAL A 191 -6.33 -20.97 -3.16
N ILE A 192 -6.29 -19.83 -2.46
CA ILE A 192 -6.13 -18.51 -3.06
C ILE A 192 -4.68 -18.04 -2.82
N PRO A 193 -3.83 -17.98 -3.86
CA PRO A 193 -2.47 -17.47 -3.74
C PRO A 193 -2.42 -16.06 -3.17
N LEU A 194 -1.53 -15.87 -2.20
CA LEU A 194 -1.21 -14.60 -1.57
C LEU A 194 0.20 -14.18 -1.95
N ILE A 195 0.33 -13.01 -2.56
CA ILE A 195 1.61 -12.36 -2.78
C ILE A 195 1.72 -11.21 -1.78
N ASP A 196 2.77 -11.17 -0.99
CA ASP A 196 2.97 -10.11 0.02
C ASP A 196 4.29 -9.38 -0.20
N GLY A 197 4.22 -8.05 -0.16
CA GLY A 197 5.36 -7.16 -0.22
C GLY A 197 5.52 -6.33 1.04
N GLY A 198 6.76 -6.03 1.40
CA GLY A 198 7.11 -5.10 2.49
C GLY A 198 8.27 -4.21 2.08
N THR A 199 8.29 -2.98 2.59
CA THR A 199 9.38 -2.03 2.36
C THR A 199 9.63 -1.16 3.59
N GLU A 200 10.90 -0.90 3.88
CA GLU A 200 11.35 0.00 4.94
C GLU A 200 12.65 0.68 4.48
N GLY A 201 12.58 2.00 4.27
CA GLY A 201 13.70 2.77 3.73
C GLY A 201 14.18 2.23 2.38
N PHE A 202 15.44 1.77 2.33
CA PHE A 202 16.06 1.18 1.12
C PHE A 202 16.03 -0.36 1.11
N LYS A 203 15.29 -0.98 2.03
CA LYS A 203 15.10 -2.43 2.08
C LYS A 203 13.68 -2.79 1.66
N GLY A 204 13.53 -3.99 1.15
CA GLY A 204 12.22 -4.57 0.86
C GLY A 204 12.31 -6.07 0.69
N ASN A 205 11.15 -6.72 0.75
CA ASN A 205 11.00 -8.14 0.53
C ASN A 205 9.70 -8.40 -0.24
N ALA A 206 9.69 -9.48 -1.01
CA ALA A 206 8.49 -10.02 -1.64
C ALA A 206 8.44 -11.52 -1.35
N ARG A 207 7.24 -12.05 -1.17
CA ARG A 207 7.01 -13.48 -0.95
C ARG A 207 5.72 -13.93 -1.62
N VAL A 208 5.70 -15.19 -2.04
CA VAL A 208 4.52 -15.89 -2.55
C VAL A 208 4.15 -16.95 -1.53
N ILE A 209 2.88 -16.99 -1.16
CA ILE A 209 2.30 -17.88 -0.18
C ILE A 209 1.14 -18.61 -0.85
N LEU A 210 1.18 -19.94 -0.83
CA LEU A 210 0.07 -20.81 -1.16
C LEU A 210 -0.47 -21.38 0.16
N PRO A 211 -1.58 -20.85 0.69
CA PRO A 211 -2.13 -21.30 1.97
C PRO A 211 -2.34 -22.82 2.01
N GLY A 212 -1.88 -23.47 3.08
CA GLY A 212 -1.96 -24.93 3.24
C GLY A 212 -0.86 -25.72 2.52
N VAL A 213 -0.06 -25.10 1.63
CA VAL A 213 0.98 -25.77 0.84
C VAL A 213 2.38 -25.24 1.16
N THR A 214 2.57 -23.93 1.19
CA THR A 214 3.88 -23.30 1.50
C THR A 214 3.89 -22.65 2.88
N ALA A 215 5.07 -22.23 3.34
CA ALA A 215 5.19 -21.45 4.57
C ALA A 215 4.33 -20.17 4.50
N CYS A 216 3.52 -19.95 5.55
CA CYS A 216 2.61 -18.81 5.64
C CYS A 216 3.26 -17.62 6.38
N ILE A 217 2.53 -16.53 6.58
CA ILE A 217 3.05 -15.35 7.32
C ILE A 217 3.50 -15.76 8.73
N ASP A 218 2.67 -16.53 9.44
CA ASP A 218 2.93 -16.93 10.82
C ASP A 218 4.11 -17.92 10.92
N CYS A 219 4.37 -18.72 9.88
CA CYS A 219 5.56 -19.60 9.81
C CYS A 219 6.87 -18.80 9.78
N THR A 220 6.85 -17.54 9.35
CA THR A 220 8.03 -16.70 9.16
C THR A 220 7.98 -15.43 10.02
N LEU A 221 7.16 -15.43 11.07
CA LEU A 221 6.94 -14.25 11.92
C LEU A 221 8.23 -13.77 12.61
N GLU A 222 9.16 -14.69 12.89
CA GLU A 222 10.45 -14.38 13.51
C GLU A 222 11.40 -13.60 12.59
N LEU A 223 11.11 -13.51 11.28
CA LEU A 223 11.91 -12.72 10.34
C LEU A 223 11.66 -11.20 10.47
N TYR A 224 10.57 -10.79 11.13
CA TYR A 224 10.35 -9.37 11.40
C TYR A 224 11.34 -8.88 12.46
N PRO A 225 11.85 -7.64 12.32
CA PRO A 225 12.74 -7.07 13.32
C PRO A 225 12.02 -6.96 14.68
N PRO A 226 12.76 -7.05 15.79
CA PRO A 226 12.18 -6.87 17.12
C PRO A 226 11.58 -5.46 17.22
N GLN A 227 10.34 -5.37 17.69
CA GLN A 227 9.70 -4.08 17.95
C GLN A 227 10.46 -3.35 19.05
N ILE A 228 10.78 -2.09 18.82
CA ILE A 228 11.42 -1.23 19.82
C ILE A 228 10.35 -0.87 20.84
N ASN A 229 10.47 -1.41 22.06
CA ASN A 229 9.62 -1.03 23.19
C ASN A 229 10.50 -0.52 24.32
N PHE A 230 10.30 0.72 24.74
CA PHE A 230 11.08 1.35 25.79
C PHE A 230 10.56 0.91 27.17
N PRO A 231 11.40 0.40 28.08
CA PRO A 231 10.95 0.02 29.42
C PRO A 231 10.39 1.21 30.21
N MET A 232 9.27 1.00 30.90
CA MET A 232 8.59 2.07 31.67
C MET A 232 9.50 2.74 32.71
N CYS A 233 10.38 2.00 33.38
CA CYS A 233 11.33 2.57 34.34
C CYS A 233 12.32 3.55 33.68
N THR A 234 12.77 3.24 32.47
CA THR A 234 13.64 4.10 31.66
C THR A 234 12.89 5.36 31.23
N ILE A 235 11.69 5.21 30.68
CA ILE A 235 10.88 6.35 30.22
C ILE A 235 10.55 7.28 31.40
N ALA A 236 10.09 6.72 32.53
CA ALA A 236 9.57 7.49 33.66
C ALA A 236 10.66 8.15 34.49
N SER A 237 11.78 7.46 34.75
CA SER A 237 12.74 7.87 35.79
C SER A 237 14.17 8.06 35.28
N MET A 238 14.57 7.39 34.20
CA MET A 238 15.96 7.38 33.73
C MET A 238 16.06 7.57 32.20
N PRO A 239 15.52 8.67 31.63
CA PRO A 239 15.64 8.94 30.21
C PRO A 239 17.12 9.18 29.84
N ARG A 240 17.49 8.85 28.61
CA ARG A 240 18.89 8.89 28.11
C ARG A 240 18.98 9.37 26.67
N LEU A 241 17.95 9.04 25.89
CA LEU A 241 17.83 9.41 24.50
C LEU A 241 16.67 10.40 24.32
N PRO A 242 16.67 11.28 23.30
CA PRO A 242 15.57 12.20 23.04
C PRO A 242 14.23 11.48 22.82
N GLU A 243 14.24 10.28 22.25
CA GLU A 243 13.08 9.41 22.07
C GLU A 243 12.43 9.04 23.41
N HIS A 244 13.20 8.85 24.48
CA HIS A 244 12.65 8.56 25.80
C HIS A 244 11.86 9.75 26.36
N CYS A 245 12.28 10.98 26.06
CA CYS A 245 11.58 12.19 26.47
C CYS A 245 10.27 12.34 25.70
N ILE A 246 10.27 12.03 24.40
CA ILE A 246 9.07 12.05 23.55
C ILE A 246 8.07 10.98 24.01
N GLU A 247 8.54 9.75 24.21
CA GLU A 247 7.68 8.64 24.61
C GLU A 247 7.09 8.85 26.02
N TYR A 248 7.81 9.49 26.94
CA TYR A 248 7.23 9.89 28.22
C TYR A 248 6.04 10.83 28.04
N VAL A 249 6.20 11.83 27.19
CA VAL A 249 5.13 12.82 26.99
C VAL A 249 3.91 12.14 26.38
N ARG A 250 4.12 11.30 25.37
CA ARG A 250 3.07 10.54 24.70
C ARG A 250 2.35 9.57 25.63
N VAL A 251 3.08 8.75 26.39
CA VAL A 251 2.50 7.62 27.14
C VAL A 251 2.06 8.01 28.55
N LEU A 252 2.72 8.98 29.19
CA LEU A 252 2.47 9.34 30.60
C LEU A 252 1.92 10.75 30.76
N GLN A 253 2.50 11.74 30.09
CA GLN A 253 2.11 13.15 30.32
C GLN A 253 0.80 13.52 29.63
N TRP A 254 0.58 13.06 28.39
CA TRP A 254 -0.64 13.33 27.63
C TRP A 254 -1.89 12.80 28.36
N PRO A 255 -1.97 11.52 28.77
CA PRO A 255 -3.15 11.03 29.47
C PRO A 255 -3.37 11.68 30.85
N LYS A 256 -2.30 12.23 31.45
CA LYS A 256 -2.36 12.88 32.75
C LYS A 256 -2.85 14.33 32.67
N GLU A 257 -2.38 15.10 31.69
CA GLU A 257 -2.71 16.52 31.55
C GLU A 257 -3.94 16.77 30.67
N MET A 258 -4.32 15.82 29.81
CA MET A 258 -5.45 15.93 28.87
C MET A 258 -5.50 17.31 28.17
N PRO A 259 -4.41 17.69 27.47
CA PRO A 259 -4.16 19.09 27.10
C PRO A 259 -5.18 19.72 26.16
N PHE A 260 -5.95 18.92 25.43
CA PHE A 260 -6.96 19.35 24.46
C PHE A 260 -8.39 18.99 24.90
N GLY A 261 -8.58 18.63 26.18
CA GLY A 261 -9.88 18.31 26.78
C GLY A 261 -10.01 16.85 27.21
N ASP A 262 -10.96 16.61 28.12
CA ASP A 262 -11.22 15.29 28.67
C ASP A 262 -11.63 14.30 27.57
N GLY A 263 -10.90 13.19 27.48
CA GLY A 263 -11.16 12.12 26.51
C GLY A 263 -10.62 12.36 25.10
N VAL A 264 -9.95 13.48 24.83
CA VAL A 264 -9.28 13.71 23.53
C VAL A 264 -7.99 12.89 23.45
N ALA A 265 -7.97 11.91 22.55
CA ALA A 265 -6.81 11.08 22.29
C ALA A 265 -5.72 11.87 21.53
N LEU A 266 -4.46 11.48 21.71
CA LEU A 266 -3.35 12.03 20.93
C LEU A 266 -3.52 11.62 19.46
N ASP A 267 -3.69 12.62 18.61
CA ASP A 267 -3.65 12.48 17.15
C ASP A 267 -2.24 12.83 16.64
N GLY A 268 -1.61 11.90 15.91
CA GLY A 268 -0.28 12.07 15.34
C GLY A 268 -0.26 12.94 14.08
N ASP A 269 -1.41 13.12 13.44
CA ASP A 269 -1.56 13.91 12.23
C ASP A 269 -1.99 15.36 12.53
N ASP A 270 -2.42 15.65 13.77
CA ASP A 270 -2.77 17.01 14.22
C ASP A 270 -1.49 17.82 14.57
N PRO A 271 -1.19 18.91 13.83
CA PRO A 271 -0.01 19.72 14.09
C PRO A 271 0.00 20.38 15.47
N GLU A 272 -1.15 20.72 16.04
CA GLU A 272 -1.23 21.32 17.38
C GLU A 272 -0.88 20.30 18.45
N HIS A 273 -1.35 19.06 18.28
CA HIS A 273 -1.01 17.94 19.16
C HIS A 273 0.49 17.65 19.14
N ILE A 274 1.08 17.50 17.94
CA ILE A 274 2.53 17.26 17.79
C ILE A 274 3.35 18.42 18.33
N GLN A 275 2.92 19.66 18.08
CA GLN A 275 3.58 20.85 18.64
C GLN A 275 3.55 20.83 20.17
N TRP A 276 2.43 20.46 20.78
CA TRP A 276 2.33 20.33 22.22
C TRP A 276 3.29 19.27 22.76
N VAL A 277 3.31 18.08 22.14
CA VAL A 277 4.21 16.99 22.54
C VAL A 277 5.66 17.47 22.45
N PHE A 278 6.05 18.08 21.33
CA PHE A 278 7.38 18.61 21.10
C PHE A 278 7.83 19.59 22.19
N GLN A 279 6.98 20.55 22.55
CA GLN A 279 7.30 21.52 23.60
C GLN A 279 7.48 20.87 24.98
N ARG A 280 6.67 19.86 25.32
CA ARG A 280 6.82 19.13 26.58
C ARG A 280 8.05 18.22 26.58
N SER A 281 8.37 17.62 25.45
CA SER A 281 9.55 16.78 25.29
C SER A 281 10.83 17.59 25.43
N LEU A 282 10.86 18.84 24.91
CA LEU A 282 11.97 19.77 25.13
C LEU A 282 12.17 20.11 26.61
N LYS A 283 11.09 20.39 27.34
CA LYS A 283 11.16 20.66 28.79
C LYS A 283 11.73 19.47 29.56
N ARG A 284 11.21 18.27 29.29
CA ARG A 284 11.71 17.04 29.92
C ARG A 284 13.16 16.75 29.54
N ALA A 285 13.54 16.96 28.28
CA ALA A 285 14.92 16.77 27.84
C ALA A 285 15.88 17.72 28.58
N ALA A 286 15.47 18.98 28.80
CA ALA A 286 16.25 19.95 29.56
C ALA A 286 16.46 19.53 31.03
N GLU A 287 15.45 18.96 31.69
CA GLU A 287 15.56 18.45 33.07
C GLU A 287 16.66 17.37 33.23
N PHE A 288 16.88 16.57 32.19
CA PHE A 288 17.84 15.47 32.18
C PHE A 288 19.11 15.77 31.35
N ASN A 289 19.29 17.01 30.90
CA ASN A 289 20.40 17.44 30.02
C ASN A 289 20.53 16.60 28.73
N ILE A 290 19.40 16.18 28.17
CA ILE A 290 19.33 15.42 26.91
C ILE A 290 19.18 16.41 25.75
N THR A 291 19.98 16.22 24.70
CA THR A 291 19.91 17.02 23.47
C THR A 291 19.34 16.18 22.32
N GLY A 292 18.98 16.82 21.21
CA GLY A 292 18.53 16.11 19.99
C GLY A 292 17.01 15.95 19.84
N VAL A 293 16.20 16.45 20.78
CA VAL A 293 14.75 16.56 20.56
C VAL A 293 14.50 17.59 19.46
N THR A 294 13.89 17.16 18.37
CA THR A 294 13.50 18.02 17.25
C THR A 294 12.04 17.75 16.90
N TYR A 295 11.39 18.71 16.25
CA TYR A 295 10.00 18.54 15.79
C TYR A 295 9.86 17.32 14.88
N ARG A 296 10.82 17.10 13.97
CA ARG A 296 10.84 15.94 13.07
C ARG A 296 10.96 14.60 13.81
N LEU A 297 11.68 14.55 14.92
CA LEU A 297 11.79 13.32 15.73
C LEU A 297 10.53 13.08 16.58
N THR A 298 9.74 14.13 16.81
CA THR A 298 8.50 14.05 17.59
C THR A 298 7.32 13.55 16.74
N GLN A 299 7.33 13.86 15.44
CA GLN A 299 6.46 13.25 14.44
C GLN A 299 6.77 11.75 14.31
#